data_AF-A0A2M7RHQ3-F1
#
_entry.id   AF-A0A2M7RHQ3-F1
#
_cell.length_a   1.000
_cell.length_b   1.000
_cell.length_c   1.000
_cell.angle_alpha   90.00
_cell.angle_beta   90.00
_cell.angle_gamma   90.00
#
_symmetry.space_group_name_H-M   'P 1'
#
loop_
_entity.id
_entity.type
_entity.pdbx_description
1 polymer ?
#
loop_
_entity_poly.entity_id
_entity_poly.type
_entity_poly.pdbx_seq_one_letter_code
_entity_poly.pdbx_strand_id
1 'polypeptide(L)'
;MAKPATATITATAGKKSKPSDSYEKNLNTLGDQSKQQTMAGWGYQWQFSDKGNSVGGWVPISDTAKSKYKTNFGEDFTGNMATLALGGKKVVSFAGSAYTGGLESQGYQLQKANSIINSNQSSDFENKENADNPPVRGVPGPGSFEDYMKPYQGILDQFLDNPAPVPPNMVDLFQDKMGEYGIPELEQSVNDLTQQKKDEEALMRERTASEEDKAVSMGVISGRTSEIKRQSYEKLDFIGRQIDYATNQLNTKYAMVNTIMNLTQTDYQNASTEYYNAFNKAMQMITFTRGVVKDYSDEQWRNYTEEQRQKERTEDNARANLSIIYNSITAGNTEWAGMDQATKNQITKLEQEAGLPAGFTEGLHNNNPAQDIISTTSRQESNGDSYADVIMRDHKTGAISVQHIFLGKSKVSGSGGGGGGGNGSGTDVAVGDMTNSQLEADYNLSLDGVKDRIKVSSSDTDAKHDLTREQAADELFKYYQGRKSKASILSDIYETYPDDYRD
;
A
#
# COMPACT_ATOMS: atom_id res chain seq x y z
N MET A 1 -38.68 -41.94 76.00
CA MET A 1 -38.97 -40.55 75.57
C MET A 1 -37.65 -39.85 75.35
N ALA A 2 -37.19 -39.80 74.10
CA ALA A 2 -35.88 -39.25 73.73
C ALA A 2 -36.06 -37.84 73.13
N LYS A 3 -35.28 -36.89 73.65
CA LYS A 3 -35.21 -35.48 73.23
C LYS A 3 -34.78 -35.35 71.75
N PRO A 4 -35.33 -34.40 70.99
CA PRO A 4 -34.85 -34.09 69.65
C PRO A 4 -33.49 -33.36 69.71
N ALA A 5 -32.59 -33.74 68.79
CA ALA A 5 -31.24 -33.20 68.68
C ALA A 5 -31.25 -31.81 68.03
N THR A 6 -30.61 -30.85 68.71
CA THR A 6 -30.40 -29.47 68.26
C THR A 6 -29.30 -29.46 67.20
N ALA A 7 -29.62 -29.01 65.97
CA ALA A 7 -28.64 -28.80 64.91
C ALA A 7 -27.96 -27.43 65.08
N THR A 8 -26.64 -27.44 65.29
CA THR A 8 -25.80 -26.24 65.34
C THR A 8 -25.42 -25.84 63.90
N ILE A 9 -25.81 -24.63 63.48
CA ILE A 9 -25.41 -24.03 62.21
C ILE A 9 -24.05 -23.35 62.42
N THR A 10 -22.99 -23.88 61.83
CA THR A 10 -21.67 -23.23 61.79
C THR A 10 -21.52 -22.47 60.48
N ALA A 11 -21.44 -21.14 60.55
CA ALA A 11 -21.17 -20.28 59.39
C ALA A 11 -19.77 -20.57 58.83
N THR A 12 -19.69 -20.98 57.56
CA THR A 12 -18.42 -21.16 56.85
C THR A 12 -18.04 -19.84 56.19
N ALA A 13 -16.90 -19.27 56.59
CA ALA A 13 -16.31 -18.09 55.98
C ALA A 13 -16.02 -18.35 54.49
N GLY A 14 -16.48 -17.44 53.62
CA GLY A 14 -16.31 -17.54 52.18
C GLY A 14 -14.83 -17.59 51.78
N LYS A 15 -14.43 -18.67 51.12
CA LYS A 15 -13.16 -18.73 50.38
C LYS A 15 -13.26 -17.75 49.20
N LYS A 16 -12.39 -16.74 49.17
CA LYS A 16 -12.13 -15.95 47.95
C LYS A 16 -11.70 -16.92 46.85
N SER A 17 -12.46 -16.97 45.75
CA SER A 17 -12.12 -17.75 44.57
C SER A 17 -10.76 -17.29 44.02
N LYS A 18 -9.84 -18.23 43.79
CA LYS A 18 -8.68 -17.99 42.92
C LYS A 18 -9.20 -17.51 41.56
N PRO A 19 -8.57 -16.50 40.93
CA PRO A 19 -8.88 -16.18 39.54
C PRO A 19 -8.62 -17.44 38.68
N SER A 20 -9.47 -17.65 37.68
CA SER A 20 -9.37 -18.80 36.78
C SER A 20 -8.05 -18.77 36.02
N ASP A 21 -7.47 -19.94 35.79
CA ASP A 21 -6.26 -20.15 34.97
C ASP A 21 -6.39 -19.57 33.54
N SER A 22 -7.60 -19.17 33.12
CA SER A 22 -7.87 -18.47 31.86
C SER A 22 -7.44 -16.99 31.86
N TYR A 23 -7.33 -16.32 33.01
CA TYR A 23 -6.93 -14.90 33.06
C TYR A 23 -5.41 -14.73 32.91
N GLU A 24 -4.61 -15.65 33.46
CA GLU A 24 -3.16 -15.69 33.24
C GLU A 24 -2.81 -16.06 31.79
N LYS A 25 -3.65 -16.85 31.11
CA LYS A 25 -3.43 -17.24 29.72
C LYS A 25 -3.69 -16.11 28.71
N ASN A 26 -4.60 -15.18 29.01
CA ASN A 26 -4.96 -14.05 28.15
C ASN A 26 -4.03 -12.83 28.26
N LEU A 27 -3.17 -12.76 29.28
CA LEU A 27 -2.17 -11.69 29.41
C LEU A 27 -0.85 -12.02 28.69
N ASN A 28 -0.57 -13.30 28.47
CA ASN A 28 0.55 -13.76 27.62
C ASN A 28 0.39 -13.39 26.13
N THR A 29 -0.76 -12.87 25.73
CA THR A 29 -1.11 -12.55 24.34
C THR A 29 -1.03 -11.05 24.00
N LEU A 30 -0.89 -10.17 25.01
CA LEU A 30 -0.88 -8.70 24.81
C LEU A 30 0.51 -8.05 24.94
N GLY A 31 1.56 -8.84 25.21
CA GLY A 31 2.93 -8.38 25.27
C GLY A 31 3.84 -9.28 24.43
N ASP A 32 4.69 -8.66 23.61
CA ASP A 32 5.71 -9.33 22.81
C ASP A 32 6.62 -10.18 23.72
N GLN A 33 6.46 -11.51 23.66
CA GLN A 33 7.19 -12.46 24.49
C GLN A 33 8.71 -12.33 24.34
N SER A 34 9.18 -11.88 23.17
CA SER A 34 10.61 -11.65 22.92
C SER A 34 11.16 -10.53 23.80
N LYS A 35 10.39 -9.45 24.01
CA LYS A 35 10.76 -8.30 24.85
C LYS A 35 10.74 -8.65 26.33
N GLN A 36 9.82 -9.53 26.76
CA GLN A 36 9.77 -10.01 28.14
C GLN A 36 10.99 -10.90 28.46
N GLN A 37 11.38 -11.77 27.53
CA GLN A 37 12.59 -12.60 27.67
C GLN A 37 13.88 -11.76 27.67
N THR A 38 13.96 -10.70 26.86
CA THR A 38 15.13 -9.80 26.86
C THR A 38 15.26 -9.02 28.15
N MET A 39 14.17 -8.46 28.66
CA MET A 39 14.18 -7.70 29.92
C MET A 39 14.52 -8.58 31.13
N ALA A 40 13.99 -9.82 31.17
CA ALA A 40 14.38 -10.81 32.16
C ALA A 40 15.88 -11.18 32.05
N GLY A 41 16.38 -11.38 30.83
CA GLY A 41 17.80 -11.60 30.56
C GLY A 41 18.71 -10.44 30.97
N TRP A 42 18.17 -9.22 31.03
CA TRP A 42 18.89 -8.02 31.49
C TRP A 42 18.78 -7.77 32.99
N GLY A 43 18.20 -8.70 33.74
CA GLY A 43 18.06 -8.62 35.19
C GLY A 43 16.92 -7.72 35.65
N TYR A 44 15.80 -7.70 34.93
CA TYR A 44 14.55 -7.06 35.33
C TYR A 44 13.45 -8.09 35.58
N GLN A 45 12.60 -7.86 36.58
CA GLN A 45 11.43 -8.69 36.88
C GLN A 45 10.17 -7.83 36.86
N TRP A 46 9.12 -8.32 36.22
CA TRP A 46 7.81 -7.67 36.26
C TRP A 46 7.16 -7.83 37.64
N GLN A 47 6.75 -6.72 38.25
CA GLN A 47 6.02 -6.70 39.52
C GLN A 47 4.70 -5.95 39.36
N PHE A 48 3.64 -6.49 39.96
CA PHE A 48 2.33 -5.83 40.03
C PHE A 48 2.27 -4.96 41.29
N SER A 49 1.65 -3.78 41.18
CA SER A 49 1.39 -2.93 42.34
C SER A 49 0.26 -3.51 43.20
N ASP A 50 0.49 -3.57 44.52
CA ASP A 50 -0.45 -4.10 45.52
C ASP A 50 -1.77 -3.32 45.62
N LYS A 51 -1.88 -2.16 44.97
CA LYS A 51 -3.08 -1.32 44.95
C LYS A 51 -3.86 -1.53 43.65
N GLY A 52 -4.64 -2.61 43.61
CA GLY A 52 -5.74 -2.78 42.64
C GLY A 52 -5.43 -3.58 41.38
N ASN A 53 -4.35 -4.39 41.34
CA ASN A 53 -4.06 -5.39 40.30
C ASN A 53 -4.09 -4.88 38.84
N SER A 54 -4.00 -3.57 38.60
CA SER A 54 -4.23 -2.99 37.27
C SER A 54 -3.03 -2.26 36.68
N VAL A 55 -1.93 -2.11 37.44
CA VAL A 55 -0.69 -1.53 36.93
C VAL A 55 0.49 -2.40 37.39
N GLY A 56 1.25 -2.92 36.42
CA GLY A 56 2.52 -3.59 36.65
C GLY A 56 3.66 -2.86 35.96
N GLY A 57 4.90 -3.12 36.39
CA GLY A 57 6.10 -2.52 35.81
C GLY A 57 7.34 -3.42 35.96
N TRP A 58 8.36 -3.19 35.14
CA TRP A 58 9.65 -3.88 35.22
C TRP A 58 10.52 -3.25 36.31
N VAL A 59 10.99 -4.08 37.26
CA VAL A 59 11.84 -3.67 38.39
C VAL A 59 13.20 -4.37 38.26
N PRO A 60 14.34 -3.64 38.33
CA PRO A 60 15.66 -4.25 38.26
C PRO A 60 15.94 -5.11 39.50
N ILE A 61 16.35 -6.36 39.30
CA ILE A 61 16.60 -7.34 40.37
C ILE A 61 18.10 -7.56 40.66
N SER A 62 19.00 -7.13 39.78
CA SER A 62 20.45 -7.20 39.99
C SER A 62 21.09 -5.81 40.14
N ASP A 63 22.22 -5.73 40.83
CA ASP A 63 22.93 -4.45 41.01
C ASP A 63 23.49 -3.90 39.70
N THR A 64 23.84 -4.77 38.75
CA THR A 64 24.21 -4.38 37.38
C THR A 64 23.03 -3.75 36.64
N ALA A 65 21.82 -4.33 36.76
CA ALA A 65 20.62 -3.79 36.15
C ALA A 65 20.23 -2.44 36.79
N LYS A 66 20.29 -2.34 38.13
CA LYS A 66 20.06 -1.07 38.86
C LYS A 66 21.03 0.03 38.42
N SER A 67 22.31 -0.29 38.25
CA SER A 67 23.33 0.67 37.82
C SER A 67 23.04 1.21 36.41
N LYS A 68 22.78 0.33 35.43
CA LYS A 68 22.38 0.74 34.07
C LYS A 68 21.09 1.55 34.05
N TYR A 69 20.12 1.16 34.88
CA TYR A 69 18.85 1.89 35.00
C TYR A 69 19.07 3.31 35.56
N LYS A 70 19.92 3.46 36.59
CA LYS A 70 20.31 4.75 37.17
C LYS A 70 21.02 5.65 36.15
N THR A 71 21.87 5.09 35.29
CA THR A 71 22.52 5.84 34.20
C THR A 71 21.51 6.41 33.21
N ASN A 72 20.48 5.64 32.86
CA ASN A 72 19.52 6.04 31.83
C ASN A 72 18.40 6.95 32.36
N PHE A 73 18.02 6.82 33.64
CA PHE A 73 16.84 7.48 34.21
C PHE A 73 17.14 8.39 35.42
N GLY A 74 18.40 8.51 35.84
CA GLY A 74 18.84 9.40 36.92
C GLY A 74 18.82 8.77 38.31
N GLU A 75 19.39 9.48 39.29
CA GLU A 75 19.63 8.95 40.64
C GLU A 75 18.38 8.91 41.54
N ASP A 76 17.32 9.65 41.22
CA ASP A 76 16.19 9.91 42.11
C ASP A 76 15.03 8.88 42.00
N PHE A 77 15.21 7.79 41.25
CA PHE A 77 14.15 6.79 41.06
C PHE A 77 14.05 5.81 42.24
N THR A 78 13.13 6.08 43.17
CA THR A 78 12.87 5.23 44.37
C THR A 78 11.84 4.12 44.14
N GLY A 79 11.54 3.78 42.89
CA GLY A 79 10.56 2.73 42.54
C GLY A 79 9.10 3.19 42.49
N ASN A 80 8.79 4.44 42.85
CA ASN A 80 7.41 4.99 42.85
C ASN A 80 7.23 6.32 42.08
N MET A 81 8.29 6.93 41.55
CA MET A 81 8.21 8.17 40.76
C MET A 81 9.30 8.20 39.68
N ALA A 82 8.92 8.43 38.42
CA ALA A 82 9.86 8.83 37.37
C ALA A 82 9.79 10.36 37.22
N THR A 83 10.95 11.01 37.16
CA THR A 83 11.05 12.42 36.73
C THR A 83 11.66 12.40 35.34
N LEU A 84 10.89 12.77 34.31
CA LEU A 84 11.42 12.93 32.96
C LEU A 84 12.11 14.30 32.85
N ALA A 85 13.40 14.29 32.53
CA ALA A 85 14.12 15.49 32.12
C ALA A 85 14.05 15.59 30.60
N LEU A 86 13.39 16.64 30.08
CA LEU A 86 13.41 16.98 28.66
C LEU A 86 14.17 18.31 28.52
N GLY A 87 15.32 18.29 27.86
CA GLY A 87 16.08 19.52 27.53
C GLY A 87 16.52 20.36 28.74
N GLY A 88 16.96 19.73 29.83
CA GLY A 88 17.51 20.43 31.00
C GLY A 88 16.49 21.08 31.94
N LYS A 89 15.18 20.96 31.67
CA LYS A 89 14.11 21.43 32.58
C LYS A 89 13.44 20.24 33.28
N LYS A 90 13.29 20.34 34.59
CA LYS A 90 12.56 19.36 35.42
C LYS A 90 11.05 19.57 35.23
N VAL A 91 10.34 18.58 34.70
CA VAL A 91 8.87 18.60 34.64
C VAL A 91 8.34 17.70 35.76
N VAL A 92 7.40 18.23 36.55
CA VAL A 92 6.83 17.56 37.74
C VAL A 92 6.05 16.32 37.32
N SER A 93 6.20 15.21 38.06
CA SER A 93 5.36 14.02 37.92
C SER A 93 4.36 13.89 39.08
N PHE A 94 3.18 13.34 38.78
CA PHE A 94 2.08 13.18 39.73
C PHE A 94 2.17 11.84 40.46
N ALA A 95 2.02 11.89 41.79
CA ALA A 95 1.98 10.72 42.66
C ALA A 95 0.54 10.22 42.90
N GLY A 96 0.39 8.90 43.06
CA GLY A 96 -0.88 8.20 43.27
C GLY A 96 -1.52 8.39 44.65
N SER A 97 -2.05 9.59 44.91
CA SER A 97 -3.15 9.80 45.85
C SER A 97 -4.31 10.48 45.12
N ALA A 98 -5.55 10.13 45.49
CA ALA A 98 -6.74 10.72 44.90
C ALA A 98 -6.65 12.25 44.96
N TYR A 99 -6.69 12.88 43.78
CA TYR A 99 -6.66 14.31 43.58
C TYR A 99 -7.93 14.93 44.18
N THR A 100 -7.89 15.36 45.45
CA THR A 100 -9.03 16.02 46.11
C THR A 100 -8.72 17.44 46.58
N GLY A 101 -7.46 17.89 46.48
CA GLY A 101 -7.08 19.29 46.67
C GLY A 101 -6.66 19.89 45.34
N GLY A 102 -7.47 20.81 44.79
CA GLY A 102 -7.09 21.60 43.62
C GLY A 102 -5.78 22.36 43.86
N LEU A 103 -5.13 22.83 42.79
CA LEU A 103 -3.81 23.49 42.78
C LEU A 103 -3.61 24.57 43.88
N GLU A 104 -4.68 25.22 44.33
CA GLU A 104 -4.66 26.18 45.44
C GLU A 104 -4.20 25.58 46.78
N SER A 105 -4.52 24.31 47.08
CA SER A 105 -4.12 23.66 48.34
C SER A 105 -2.63 23.33 48.40
N GLN A 106 -1.92 23.44 47.27
CA GLN A 106 -0.48 23.29 47.17
C GLN A 106 0.26 24.64 47.18
N GLY A 107 -0.44 25.73 47.52
CA GLY A 107 0.14 27.07 47.60
C GLY A 107 0.33 27.75 46.24
N TYR A 108 -0.21 27.18 45.16
CA TYR A 108 -0.29 27.86 43.87
C TYR A 108 -1.47 28.83 43.89
N GLN A 109 -1.19 30.07 44.26
CA GLN A 109 -2.16 31.15 44.12
C GLN A 109 -2.31 31.51 42.64
N LEU A 110 -3.55 31.72 42.19
CA LEU A 110 -3.85 32.16 40.82
C LEU A 110 -3.05 33.41 40.42
N GLN A 111 -2.78 34.31 41.38
CA GLN A 111 -1.93 35.49 41.14
C GLN A 111 -0.50 35.12 40.77
N LYS A 112 0.04 34.03 41.34
CA LYS A 112 1.41 33.55 41.09
C LYS A 112 1.52 32.85 39.73
N ALA A 113 0.46 32.15 39.32
CA ALA A 113 0.37 31.59 37.97
C ALA A 113 0.30 32.70 36.91
N ASN A 114 -0.56 33.71 37.12
CA ASN A 114 -0.64 34.87 36.24
C ASN A 114 0.66 35.68 36.21
N SER A 115 1.35 35.85 37.34
CA SER A 115 2.65 36.55 37.33
C SER A 115 3.72 35.79 36.57
N ILE A 116 3.74 34.46 36.63
CA ILE A 116 4.69 33.63 35.88
C ILE A 116 4.36 33.65 34.39
N ILE A 117 3.07 33.54 34.02
CA ILE A 117 2.64 33.63 32.61
C ILE A 117 2.98 35.00 32.04
N ASN A 118 2.66 36.08 32.75
CA ASN A 118 2.93 37.44 32.28
C ASN A 118 4.43 37.74 32.25
N SER A 119 5.22 37.21 33.20
CA SER A 119 6.67 37.36 33.19
C SER A 119 7.31 36.62 32.02
N ASN A 120 6.84 35.40 31.70
CA ASN A 120 7.33 34.64 30.55
C ASN A 120 6.90 35.28 29.22
N GLN A 121 5.67 35.81 29.14
CA GLN A 121 5.22 36.56 27.97
C GLN A 121 6.03 37.85 27.79
N SER A 122 6.33 38.59 28.86
CA SER A 122 7.16 39.80 28.77
C SER A 122 8.57 39.46 28.31
N SER A 123 9.17 38.36 28.81
CA SER A 123 10.48 37.90 28.31
C SER A 123 10.42 37.42 26.86
N ASP A 124 9.33 36.78 26.44
CA ASP A 124 9.15 36.37 25.05
C ASP A 124 8.98 37.57 24.12
N PHE A 125 8.34 38.66 24.58
CA PHE A 125 8.23 39.92 23.83
C PHE A 125 9.57 40.67 23.76
N GLU A 126 10.32 40.79 24.86
CA GLU A 126 11.65 41.43 24.87
C GLU A 126 12.69 40.63 24.06
N ASN A 127 12.59 39.30 24.05
CA ASN A 127 13.41 38.44 23.21
C ASN A 127 12.99 38.49 21.73
N LYS A 128 11.74 38.87 21.43
CA LYS A 128 11.25 39.05 20.05
C LYS A 128 11.74 40.35 19.41
N GLU A 129 11.99 41.41 20.20
CA GLU A 129 12.54 42.68 19.67
C GLU A 129 14.06 42.64 19.47
N ASN A 130 14.78 41.73 20.13
CA ASN A 130 16.25 41.63 20.06
C ASN A 130 16.77 40.37 19.33
N ALA A 131 15.88 39.46 18.92
CA ALA A 131 16.24 38.39 18.02
C ALA A 131 15.94 38.83 16.58
N ASP A 132 16.97 38.97 15.76
CA ASP A 132 16.80 38.72 14.32
C ASP A 132 16.03 37.40 14.21
N ASN A 133 14.81 37.48 13.67
CA ASN A 133 13.74 36.50 13.78
C ASN A 133 14.26 35.06 14.00
N PRO A 134 13.77 34.30 15.01
CA PRO A 134 14.07 32.87 15.07
C PRO A 134 13.72 32.28 13.71
N PRO A 135 14.59 31.46 13.09
CA PRO A 135 14.30 30.88 11.80
C PRO A 135 12.94 30.20 11.91
N VAL A 136 11.95 30.79 11.23
CA VAL A 136 10.69 30.11 10.99
C VAL A 136 11.13 28.77 10.44
N ARG A 137 10.83 27.68 11.14
CA ARG A 137 11.17 26.32 10.72
C ARG A 137 10.68 26.21 9.29
N GLY A 138 11.63 26.31 8.36
CA GLY A 138 11.34 26.62 6.97
C GLY A 138 10.61 25.45 6.38
N VAL A 139 9.29 25.51 6.38
CA VAL A 139 8.56 25.04 5.22
C VAL A 139 8.86 26.10 4.17
N PRO A 140 9.69 25.81 3.15
CA PRO A 140 9.88 26.75 2.07
C PRO A 140 8.48 27.14 1.55
N GLY A 141 8.25 28.42 1.28
CA GLY A 141 7.23 28.77 0.27
C GLY A 141 7.54 28.01 -1.03
N PRO A 142 6.65 27.98 -2.03
CA PRO A 142 6.81 27.15 -3.24
C PRO A 142 8.14 27.45 -3.95
N GLY A 143 9.19 26.76 -3.52
CA GLY A 143 10.54 26.80 -4.02
C GLY A 143 10.70 25.58 -4.89
N SER A 144 11.56 25.69 -5.89
CA SER A 144 11.91 24.57 -6.77
C SER A 144 12.24 23.34 -5.93
N PHE A 145 11.78 22.17 -6.39
CA PHE A 145 12.03 20.88 -5.76
C PHE A 145 13.52 20.65 -5.41
N GLU A 146 14.45 21.29 -6.12
CA GLU A 146 15.89 21.35 -5.81
C GLU A 146 16.23 21.92 -4.43
N ASP A 147 15.52 22.95 -3.95
CA ASP A 147 15.73 23.51 -2.61
C ASP A 147 15.25 22.54 -1.51
N TYR A 148 14.19 21.77 -1.80
CA TYR A 148 13.68 20.72 -0.91
C TYR A 148 14.60 19.51 -0.83
N MET A 149 15.28 19.15 -1.93
CA MET A 149 16.19 17.99 -1.98
C MET A 149 17.58 18.28 -1.43
N LYS A 150 18.00 19.55 -1.39
CA LYS A 150 19.32 19.98 -0.91
C LYS A 150 19.74 19.42 0.46
N PRO A 151 18.91 19.42 1.52
CA PRO A 151 19.27 18.81 2.80
C PRO A 151 19.42 17.29 2.76
N TYR A 152 18.88 16.63 1.73
CA TYR A 152 18.91 15.17 1.58
C TYR A 152 20.05 14.66 0.69
N GLN A 153 20.79 15.56 0.00
CA GLN A 153 21.93 15.17 -0.86
C GLN A 153 22.96 14.29 -0.13
N GLY A 154 23.31 14.61 1.12
CA GLY A 154 24.28 13.81 1.88
C GLY A 154 23.80 12.39 2.23
N ILE A 155 22.50 12.19 2.42
CA ILE A 155 21.91 10.85 2.65
C ILE A 155 21.90 10.07 1.33
N LEU A 156 21.52 10.74 0.24
CA LEU A 156 21.58 10.19 -1.11
C LEU A 156 22.97 9.69 -1.46
N ASP A 157 24.00 10.52 -1.25
CA ASP A 157 25.39 10.16 -1.54
C ASP A 157 25.86 8.95 -0.73
N GLN A 158 25.49 8.88 0.55
CA GLN A 158 25.82 7.73 1.41
C GLN A 158 25.15 6.42 0.95
N PHE A 159 23.94 6.49 0.38
CA PHE A 159 23.25 5.34 -0.21
C PHE A 159 23.79 4.95 -1.60
N LEU A 160 24.47 5.88 -2.28
CA LEU A 160 24.93 5.69 -3.65
C LEU A 160 26.39 5.25 -3.77
N ASP A 161 27.27 5.57 -2.81
CA ASP A 161 28.71 5.30 -2.87
C ASP A 161 29.16 3.95 -2.25
N ASN A 162 28.25 3.02 -1.95
CA ASN A 162 28.65 1.73 -1.38
C ASN A 162 29.15 0.78 -2.49
N PRO A 163 30.46 0.40 -2.53
CA PRO A 163 31.01 -0.40 -3.61
C PRO A 163 30.41 -1.82 -3.63
N ALA A 164 30.17 -2.35 -4.83
CA ALA A 164 29.59 -3.68 -5.01
C ALA A 164 30.46 -4.77 -4.34
N PRO A 165 29.87 -5.69 -3.54
CA PRO A 165 30.62 -6.71 -2.81
C PRO A 165 31.27 -7.75 -3.73
N VAL A 166 32.36 -8.35 -3.26
CA VAL A 166 33.14 -9.39 -3.97
C VAL A 166 32.28 -10.64 -4.20
N PRO A 167 32.22 -11.21 -5.42
CA PRO A 167 31.26 -12.24 -5.80
C PRO A 167 31.42 -13.54 -5.00
N PRO A 168 30.40 -13.95 -4.20
CA PRO A 168 30.33 -15.25 -3.52
C PRO A 168 30.10 -16.44 -4.47
N ASN A 169 30.16 -17.67 -3.94
CA ASN A 169 29.85 -18.90 -4.68
C ASN A 169 28.42 -18.84 -5.28
N MET A 170 28.37 -18.91 -6.60
CA MET A 170 27.28 -18.43 -7.45
C MET A 170 25.99 -19.26 -7.36
N VAL A 171 26.06 -20.53 -6.96
CA VAL A 171 24.87 -21.41 -6.87
C VAL A 171 24.13 -21.23 -5.54
N ASP A 172 24.88 -21.21 -4.43
CA ASP A 172 24.30 -21.01 -3.10
C ASP A 172 23.78 -19.57 -2.96
N LEU A 173 24.52 -18.59 -3.50
CA LEU A 173 24.08 -17.20 -3.55
C LEU A 173 22.82 -17.02 -4.41
N PHE A 174 22.68 -17.75 -5.51
CA PHE A 174 21.48 -17.67 -6.34
C PHE A 174 20.23 -18.18 -5.62
N GLN A 175 20.33 -19.29 -4.90
CA GLN A 175 19.21 -19.80 -4.09
C GLN A 175 18.89 -18.89 -2.90
N ASP A 176 19.92 -18.35 -2.24
CA ASP A 176 19.79 -17.42 -1.12
C ASP A 176 19.19 -16.06 -1.56
N LYS A 177 19.60 -15.56 -2.74
CA LYS A 177 19.08 -14.30 -3.32
C LYS A 177 17.72 -14.45 -3.98
N MET A 178 17.38 -15.61 -4.57
CA MET A 178 15.99 -15.88 -4.94
C MET A 178 15.11 -15.79 -3.69
N GLY A 179 15.49 -16.44 -2.59
CA GLY A 179 14.75 -16.40 -1.32
C GLY A 179 14.70 -15.04 -0.61
N GLU A 180 15.60 -14.10 -0.93
CA GLU A 180 15.64 -12.75 -0.35
C GLU A 180 14.76 -11.73 -1.12
N TYR A 181 14.41 -12.00 -2.39
CA TYR A 181 13.96 -10.96 -3.33
C TYR A 181 12.58 -11.15 -3.97
N GLY A 182 11.73 -12.01 -3.43
CA GLY A 182 10.32 -12.00 -3.79
C GLY A 182 9.95 -12.83 -5.02
N ILE A 183 10.89 -13.41 -5.79
CA ILE A 183 10.51 -14.32 -6.90
C ILE A 183 9.85 -15.58 -6.33
N PRO A 184 10.51 -16.34 -5.43
CA PRO A 184 9.89 -17.47 -4.79
C PRO A 184 8.59 -17.09 -4.12
N GLU A 185 8.48 -15.88 -3.56
CA GLU A 185 7.25 -15.38 -2.94
C GLU A 185 6.17 -15.07 -3.98
N LEU A 186 6.50 -14.57 -5.18
CA LEU A 186 5.54 -14.38 -6.27
C LEU A 186 5.14 -15.72 -6.90
N GLU A 187 6.09 -16.63 -7.12
CA GLU A 187 5.82 -18.00 -7.58
C GLU A 187 4.97 -18.76 -6.55
N GLN A 188 5.34 -18.67 -5.28
CA GLN A 188 4.57 -19.20 -4.17
C GLN A 188 3.21 -18.52 -4.08
N SER A 189 3.11 -17.20 -4.26
CA SER A 189 1.84 -16.48 -4.26
C SER A 189 0.93 -16.94 -5.41
N VAL A 190 1.47 -17.16 -6.61
CA VAL A 190 0.71 -17.73 -7.74
C VAL A 190 0.24 -19.13 -7.41
N ASN A 191 1.09 -19.96 -6.82
CA ASN A 191 0.74 -21.32 -6.40
C ASN A 191 -0.33 -21.33 -5.30
N ASP A 192 -0.19 -20.48 -4.29
CA ASP A 192 -1.12 -20.32 -3.17
C ASP A 192 -2.47 -19.78 -3.63
N LEU A 193 -2.49 -18.74 -4.48
CA LEU A 193 -3.72 -18.20 -5.07
C LEU A 193 -4.41 -19.22 -5.98
N THR A 194 -3.64 -20.00 -6.74
CA THR A 194 -4.16 -21.09 -7.56
C THR A 194 -4.77 -22.20 -6.68
N GLN A 195 -4.16 -22.49 -5.53
CA GLN A 195 -4.71 -23.43 -4.57
C GLN A 195 -6.00 -22.89 -3.93
N GLN A 196 -6.00 -21.62 -3.51
CA GLN A 196 -7.20 -20.95 -2.98
C GLN A 196 -8.35 -20.96 -3.99
N LYS A 197 -8.07 -20.74 -5.27
CA LYS A 197 -9.06 -20.85 -6.36
C LYS A 197 -9.69 -22.24 -6.39
N LYS A 198 -8.87 -23.30 -6.37
CA LYS A 198 -9.35 -24.70 -6.37
C LYS A 198 -10.15 -25.02 -5.12
N ASP A 199 -9.74 -24.51 -3.97
CA ASP A 199 -10.42 -24.73 -2.69
C ASP A 199 -11.79 -24.03 -2.67
N GLU A 200 -11.91 -22.79 -3.18
CA GLU A 200 -13.21 -22.10 -3.28
C GLU A 200 -14.12 -22.76 -4.32
N GLU A 201 -13.59 -23.27 -5.44
CA GLU A 201 -14.36 -24.08 -6.41
C GLU A 201 -14.86 -25.40 -5.81
N ALA A 202 -14.06 -26.05 -4.96
CA ALA A 202 -14.47 -27.24 -4.21
C ALA A 202 -15.56 -26.91 -3.18
N LEU A 203 -15.36 -25.85 -2.39
CA LEU A 203 -16.31 -25.37 -1.38
C LEU A 203 -17.65 -24.97 -2.01
N MET A 204 -17.63 -24.28 -3.15
CA MET A 204 -18.83 -23.92 -3.90
C MET A 204 -19.62 -25.17 -4.30
N ARG A 205 -18.94 -26.21 -4.81
CA ARG A 205 -19.58 -27.49 -5.17
C ARG A 205 -20.17 -28.20 -3.97
N GLU A 206 -19.44 -28.27 -2.86
CA GLU A 206 -19.91 -28.87 -1.61
C GLU A 206 -21.14 -28.15 -1.05
N ARG A 207 -21.12 -26.81 -1.00
CA ARG A 207 -22.24 -26.00 -0.52
C ARG A 207 -23.47 -26.14 -1.41
N THR A 208 -23.26 -26.22 -2.73
CA THR A 208 -24.36 -26.42 -3.68
C THR A 208 -25.01 -27.78 -3.47
N ALA A 209 -24.22 -28.86 -3.41
CA ALA A 209 -24.73 -30.20 -3.14
C ALA A 209 -25.46 -30.30 -1.78
N SER A 210 -24.90 -29.67 -0.74
CA SER A 210 -25.51 -29.65 0.59
C SER A 210 -26.85 -28.90 0.63
N GLU A 211 -27.04 -27.85 -0.17
CA GLU A 211 -28.35 -27.19 -0.29
C GLU A 211 -29.35 -28.01 -1.10
N GLU A 212 -28.89 -28.74 -2.13
CA GLU A 212 -29.72 -29.62 -2.97
C GLU A 212 -30.28 -30.83 -2.20
N ASP A 213 -29.53 -31.35 -1.22
CA ASP A 213 -29.96 -32.49 -0.39
C ASP A 213 -31.00 -32.13 0.69
N LYS A 214 -31.30 -30.84 0.90
CA LYS A 214 -32.25 -30.42 1.94
C LYS A 214 -33.69 -30.65 1.48
N ALA A 215 -34.51 -31.19 2.39
CA ALA A 215 -35.96 -31.38 2.18
C ALA A 215 -36.75 -30.06 2.26
N VAL A 216 -36.48 -29.13 1.35
CA VAL A 216 -37.18 -27.85 1.21
C VAL A 216 -37.70 -27.68 -0.22
N SER A 217 -38.59 -26.72 -0.46
CA SER A 217 -39.13 -26.47 -1.81
C SER A 217 -38.03 -26.07 -2.80
N MET A 218 -38.10 -26.60 -4.02
CA MET A 218 -37.14 -26.32 -5.11
C MET A 218 -36.84 -24.83 -5.34
N GLY A 219 -37.83 -23.95 -5.23
CA GLY A 219 -37.62 -22.50 -5.39
C GLY A 219 -36.66 -21.91 -4.35
N VAL A 220 -36.68 -22.41 -3.12
CA VAL A 220 -35.77 -21.98 -2.04
C VAL A 220 -34.36 -22.53 -2.27
N ILE A 221 -34.25 -23.77 -2.76
CA ILE A 221 -32.96 -24.38 -3.14
C ILE A 221 -32.32 -23.57 -4.27
N SER A 222 -33.08 -23.28 -5.33
CA SER A 222 -32.61 -22.50 -6.47
C SER A 222 -32.14 -21.10 -6.04
N GLY A 223 -32.90 -20.41 -5.18
CA GLY A 223 -32.50 -19.11 -4.65
C GLY A 223 -31.18 -19.16 -3.86
N ARG A 224 -31.04 -20.15 -2.95
CA ARG A 224 -29.83 -20.30 -2.12
C ARG A 224 -28.60 -20.71 -2.93
N THR A 225 -28.76 -21.68 -3.84
CA THR A 225 -27.68 -22.13 -4.72
C THR A 225 -27.23 -21.00 -5.66
N SER A 226 -28.15 -20.19 -6.18
CA SER A 226 -27.82 -19.00 -6.97
C SER A 226 -27.02 -17.98 -6.16
N GLU A 227 -27.42 -17.71 -4.91
CA GLU A 227 -26.69 -16.77 -4.04
C GLU A 227 -25.29 -17.29 -3.65
N ILE A 228 -25.16 -18.59 -3.37
CA ILE A 228 -23.86 -19.23 -3.13
C ILE A 228 -22.96 -19.05 -4.35
N LYS A 229 -23.46 -19.35 -5.55
CA LYS A 229 -22.71 -19.20 -6.80
C LYS A 229 -22.29 -17.75 -7.02
N ARG A 230 -23.19 -16.78 -6.83
CA ARG A 230 -22.88 -15.35 -6.95
C ARG A 230 -21.71 -14.95 -6.05
N GLN A 231 -21.78 -15.29 -4.76
CA GLN A 231 -20.73 -14.98 -3.79
C GLN A 231 -19.39 -15.67 -4.13
N SER A 232 -19.42 -16.94 -4.54
CA SER A 232 -18.20 -17.66 -4.93
C SER A 232 -17.62 -17.13 -6.23
N TYR A 233 -18.42 -16.73 -7.21
CA TYR A 233 -17.92 -16.11 -8.44
C TYR A 233 -17.26 -14.75 -8.18
N GLU A 234 -17.80 -13.91 -7.30
CA GLU A 234 -17.16 -12.64 -6.91
C GLU A 234 -15.76 -12.87 -6.30
N LYS A 235 -15.63 -13.90 -5.46
CA LYS A 235 -14.32 -14.28 -4.89
C LYS A 235 -13.38 -14.87 -5.95
N LEU A 236 -13.87 -15.75 -6.81
CA LEU A 236 -13.07 -16.39 -7.85
C LEU A 236 -12.55 -15.36 -8.86
N ASP A 237 -13.37 -14.36 -9.20
CA ASP A 237 -12.99 -13.21 -10.02
C ASP A 237 -11.89 -12.37 -9.34
N PHE A 238 -12.05 -12.06 -8.04
CA PHE A 238 -11.00 -11.39 -7.28
C PHE A 238 -9.68 -12.20 -7.25
N ILE A 239 -9.73 -13.50 -6.95
CA ILE A 239 -8.55 -14.38 -6.95
C ILE A 239 -7.92 -14.44 -8.34
N GLY A 240 -8.73 -14.53 -9.40
CA GLY A 240 -8.29 -14.52 -10.79
C GLY A 240 -7.47 -13.27 -11.12
N ARG A 241 -7.98 -12.09 -10.78
CA ARG A 241 -7.23 -10.82 -10.95
C ARG A 241 -5.90 -10.80 -10.18
N GLN A 242 -5.86 -11.37 -8.99
CA GLN A 242 -4.62 -11.44 -8.20
C GLN A 242 -3.58 -12.37 -8.86
N ILE A 243 -4.02 -13.51 -9.43
CA ILE A 243 -3.15 -14.42 -10.19
C ILE A 243 -2.59 -13.68 -11.41
N ASP A 244 -3.45 -13.04 -12.21
CA ASP A 244 -3.03 -12.33 -13.41
C ASP A 244 -2.03 -11.22 -13.09
N TYR A 245 -2.26 -10.47 -12.01
CA TYR A 245 -1.33 -9.46 -11.51
C TYR A 245 0.02 -10.06 -11.14
N ALA A 246 0.06 -11.11 -10.31
CA ALA A 246 1.30 -11.75 -9.88
C ALA A 246 2.07 -12.37 -11.05
N THR A 247 1.37 -13.00 -12.00
CA THR A 247 1.95 -13.55 -13.24
C THR A 247 2.52 -12.45 -14.13
N ASN A 248 1.82 -11.34 -14.31
CA ASN A 248 2.32 -10.20 -15.09
C ASN A 248 3.58 -9.60 -14.45
N GLN A 249 3.60 -9.45 -13.12
CA GLN A 249 4.80 -8.98 -12.41
C GLN A 249 5.99 -9.93 -12.60
N LEU A 250 5.75 -11.23 -12.52
CA LEU A 250 6.78 -12.26 -12.71
C LEU A 250 7.33 -12.24 -14.14
N ASN A 251 6.46 -12.16 -15.14
CA ASN A 251 6.86 -12.04 -16.55
C ASN A 251 7.67 -10.76 -16.80
N THR A 252 7.26 -9.63 -16.23
CA THR A 252 8.01 -8.38 -16.31
C THR A 252 9.39 -8.51 -15.66
N LYS A 253 9.49 -9.13 -14.47
CA LYS A 253 10.79 -9.37 -13.80
C LYS A 253 11.71 -10.25 -14.66
N TYR A 254 11.20 -11.33 -15.26
CA TYR A 254 12.02 -12.17 -16.15
C TYR A 254 12.45 -11.45 -17.43
N ALA A 255 11.53 -10.70 -18.07
CA ALA A 255 11.87 -9.89 -19.25
C ALA A 255 12.94 -8.84 -18.92
N MET A 256 12.86 -8.27 -17.72
CA MET A 256 13.84 -7.32 -17.20
C MET A 256 15.21 -7.94 -16.97
N VAL A 257 15.27 -9.08 -16.29
CA VAL A 257 16.53 -9.80 -16.08
C VAL A 257 17.17 -10.16 -17.43
N ASN A 258 16.39 -10.67 -18.39
CA ASN A 258 16.89 -10.97 -19.74
C ASN A 258 17.42 -9.72 -20.45
N THR A 259 16.73 -8.59 -20.31
CA THR A 259 17.17 -7.31 -20.90
C THR A 259 18.51 -6.88 -20.29
N ILE A 260 18.65 -6.96 -18.97
CA ILE A 260 19.89 -6.58 -18.28
C ILE A 260 21.02 -7.50 -18.68
N MET A 261 20.81 -8.82 -18.70
CA MET A 261 21.81 -9.77 -19.20
C MET A 261 22.31 -9.43 -20.60
N ASN A 262 21.39 -9.11 -21.52
CA ASN A 262 21.75 -8.76 -22.88
C ASN A 262 22.55 -7.44 -22.96
N LEU A 263 22.19 -6.46 -22.12
CA LEU A 263 22.85 -5.14 -22.09
C LEU A 263 24.22 -5.16 -21.41
N THR A 264 24.33 -5.84 -20.26
CA THR A 264 25.56 -5.88 -19.46
C THR A 264 26.49 -7.02 -19.87
N GLN A 265 26.01 -7.95 -20.71
CA GLN A 265 26.71 -9.18 -21.08
C GLN A 265 27.15 -10.02 -19.87
N THR A 266 26.48 -9.84 -18.72
CA THR A 266 26.75 -10.62 -17.51
C THR A 266 25.95 -11.91 -17.53
N ASP A 267 26.39 -12.90 -16.75
CA ASP A 267 25.61 -14.10 -16.54
C ASP A 267 24.26 -13.78 -15.85
N TYR A 268 23.29 -14.70 -16.00
CA TYR A 268 21.94 -14.54 -15.46
C TYR A 268 21.92 -14.21 -13.97
N GLN A 269 22.86 -14.77 -13.20
CA GLN A 269 22.86 -14.66 -11.74
C GLN A 269 23.34 -13.27 -11.29
N ASN A 270 24.38 -12.74 -11.93
CA ASN A 270 24.88 -11.39 -11.72
C ASN A 270 23.85 -10.36 -12.19
N ALA A 271 23.28 -10.53 -13.38
CA ALA A 271 22.23 -9.65 -13.92
C ALA A 271 20.98 -9.61 -13.02
N SER A 272 20.56 -10.78 -12.51
CA SER A 272 19.45 -10.91 -11.56
C SER A 272 19.73 -10.13 -10.27
N THR A 273 20.91 -10.33 -9.67
CA THR A 273 21.31 -9.64 -8.44
C THR A 273 21.40 -8.12 -8.64
N GLU A 274 21.99 -7.68 -9.75
CA GLU A 274 22.11 -6.28 -10.13
C GLU A 274 20.73 -5.64 -10.34
N TYR A 275 19.85 -6.29 -11.09
CA TYR A 275 18.47 -5.87 -11.28
C TYR A 275 17.75 -5.66 -9.95
N TYR A 276 17.82 -6.63 -9.03
CA TYR A 276 17.12 -6.53 -7.75
C TYR A 276 17.65 -5.42 -6.87
N ASN A 277 18.97 -5.25 -6.80
CA ASN A 277 19.58 -4.16 -6.07
C ASN A 277 19.16 -2.81 -6.65
N ALA A 278 19.18 -2.68 -7.98
CA ALA A 278 18.75 -1.48 -8.69
C ALA A 278 17.26 -1.22 -8.49
N PHE A 279 16.41 -2.26 -8.52
CA PHE A 279 14.97 -2.17 -8.31
C PHE A 279 14.62 -1.76 -6.89
N ASN A 280 15.18 -2.41 -5.88
CA ASN A 280 14.93 -2.07 -4.48
C ASN A 280 15.37 -0.64 -4.17
N LYS A 281 16.52 -0.23 -4.71
CA LYS A 281 17.00 1.15 -4.59
C LYS A 281 16.08 2.14 -5.30
N ALA A 282 15.68 1.86 -6.54
CA ALA A 282 14.76 2.70 -7.30
C ALA A 282 13.41 2.82 -6.58
N MET A 283 12.88 1.73 -6.04
CA MET A 283 11.62 1.72 -5.29
C MET A 283 11.71 2.49 -3.97
N GLN A 284 12.80 2.32 -3.21
CA GLN A 284 13.07 3.11 -2.01
C GLN A 284 13.16 4.60 -2.36
N MET A 285 13.82 4.93 -3.47
CA MET A 285 13.94 6.31 -3.95
C MET A 285 12.60 6.87 -4.42
N ILE A 286 11.78 6.12 -5.16
CA ILE A 286 10.44 6.53 -5.55
C ILE A 286 9.58 6.74 -4.30
N THR A 287 9.59 5.81 -3.34
CA THR A 287 8.83 5.92 -2.09
C THR A 287 9.29 7.14 -1.28
N PHE A 288 10.60 7.36 -1.18
CA PHE A 288 11.18 8.50 -0.48
C PHE A 288 10.80 9.82 -1.18
N THR A 289 11.05 9.93 -2.48
CA THR A 289 10.75 11.14 -3.27
C THR A 289 9.27 11.44 -3.23
N ARG A 290 8.44 10.41 -3.37
CA ARG A 290 7.00 10.52 -3.23
C ARG A 290 6.60 10.94 -1.84
N GLY A 291 7.21 10.45 -0.77
CA GLY A 291 6.96 10.89 0.60
C GLY A 291 7.34 12.36 0.82
N VAL A 292 8.42 12.83 0.18
CA VAL A 292 8.85 14.24 0.23
C VAL A 292 7.92 15.14 -0.60
N VAL A 293 7.47 14.69 -1.77
CA VAL A 293 6.56 15.44 -2.66
C VAL A 293 5.13 15.44 -2.14
N LYS A 294 4.69 14.29 -1.63
CA LYS A 294 3.39 14.06 -1.01
C LYS A 294 3.54 14.19 0.52
N ASP A 295 3.75 15.40 1.02
CA ASP A 295 3.33 15.80 2.38
C ASP A 295 1.78 15.77 2.45
N TYR A 296 1.18 14.63 2.08
CA TYR A 296 -0.23 14.40 2.22
C TYR A 296 -0.53 14.31 3.69
N SER A 297 -1.44 15.18 4.16
CA SER A 297 -2.16 14.95 5.41
C SER A 297 -2.64 13.50 5.44
N ASP A 298 -2.36 12.76 6.51
CA ASP A 298 -2.75 11.35 6.72
C ASP A 298 -4.20 11.01 6.32
N GLU A 299 -5.07 12.03 6.28
CA GLU A 299 -6.47 11.97 5.92
C GLU A 299 -6.73 11.58 4.44
N GLN A 300 -5.89 11.99 3.48
CA GLN A 300 -6.11 11.61 2.08
C GLN A 300 -5.77 10.14 1.81
N TRP A 301 -4.75 9.60 2.48
CA TRP A 301 -4.40 8.18 2.38
C TRP A 301 -5.49 7.25 2.91
N ARG A 302 -6.25 7.67 3.93
CA ARG A 302 -7.36 6.86 4.49
C ARG A 302 -8.53 6.71 3.51
N ASN A 303 -8.66 7.64 2.57
CA ASN A 303 -9.71 7.63 1.54
C ASN A 303 -9.27 6.95 0.24
N TYR A 304 -8.02 6.49 0.13
CA TYR A 304 -7.58 5.74 -1.04
C TYR A 304 -8.33 4.41 -1.14
N THR A 305 -9.01 4.23 -2.26
CA THR A 305 -9.56 2.92 -2.62
C THR A 305 -8.41 1.94 -2.88
N GLU A 306 -8.67 0.64 -2.69
CA GLU A 306 -7.67 -0.39 -2.97
C GLU A 306 -7.21 -0.36 -4.44
N GLU A 307 -8.13 -0.05 -5.34
CA GLU A 307 -7.85 0.13 -6.78
C GLU A 307 -6.83 1.24 -7.03
N GLN A 308 -6.99 2.41 -6.40
CA GLN A 308 -6.03 3.51 -6.52
C GLN A 308 -4.65 3.13 -5.98
N ARG A 309 -4.60 2.38 -4.85
CA ARG A 309 -3.32 1.87 -4.32
C ARG A 309 -2.64 0.91 -5.28
N GLN A 310 -3.41 0.04 -5.93
CA GLN A 310 -2.88 -0.89 -6.92
C GLN A 310 -2.38 -0.17 -8.17
N LYS A 311 -3.11 0.84 -8.65
CA LYS A 311 -2.68 1.69 -9.76
C LYS A 311 -1.36 2.39 -9.44
N GLU A 312 -1.25 3.05 -8.29
CA GLU A 312 -0.01 3.69 -7.87
C GLU A 312 1.15 2.70 -7.75
N ARG A 313 0.93 1.52 -7.17
CA ARG A 313 1.97 0.48 -7.09
C ARG A 313 2.43 0.02 -8.46
N THR A 314 1.50 -0.11 -9.41
CA THR A 314 1.81 -0.50 -10.79
C THR A 314 2.65 0.58 -11.48
N GLU A 315 2.25 1.85 -11.34
CA GLU A 315 3.00 3.01 -11.86
C GLU A 315 4.41 3.11 -11.24
N ASP A 316 4.51 2.97 -9.91
CA ASP A 316 5.79 3.03 -9.19
C ASP A 316 6.72 1.87 -9.59
N ASN A 317 6.18 0.65 -9.76
CA ASN A 317 6.94 -0.51 -10.25
C ASN A 317 7.44 -0.28 -11.69
N ALA A 318 6.59 0.26 -12.56
CA ALA A 318 6.96 0.54 -13.94
C ALA A 318 8.06 1.61 -14.01
N ARG A 319 7.97 2.68 -13.22
CA ARG A 319 9.00 3.73 -13.11
C ARG A 319 10.33 3.19 -12.58
N ALA A 320 10.28 2.30 -11.59
CA ALA A 320 11.48 1.65 -11.07
C ALA A 320 12.15 0.82 -12.19
N ASN A 321 11.38 -0.01 -12.90
CA ASN A 321 11.89 -0.80 -14.02
C ASN A 321 12.49 0.05 -15.13
N LEU A 322 11.81 1.14 -15.53
CA LEU A 322 12.33 2.10 -16.51
C LEU A 322 13.66 2.71 -16.08
N SER A 323 13.77 3.09 -14.81
CA SER A 323 15.01 3.68 -14.28
C SER A 323 16.17 2.68 -14.38
N ILE A 324 15.91 1.39 -14.11
CA ILE A 324 16.93 0.35 -14.25
C ILE A 324 17.31 0.14 -15.71
N ILE A 325 16.33 -0.01 -16.61
CA ILE A 325 16.60 -0.17 -18.05
C ILE A 325 17.47 0.98 -18.53
N TYR A 326 17.04 2.21 -18.24
CA TYR A 326 17.75 3.41 -18.64
C TYR A 326 19.20 3.43 -18.13
N ASN A 327 19.41 3.10 -16.85
CA ASN A 327 20.75 3.06 -16.26
C ASN A 327 21.60 1.94 -16.88
N SER A 328 21.02 0.77 -17.17
CA SER A 328 21.73 -0.33 -17.85
C SER A 328 22.11 0.02 -19.29
N ILE A 329 21.26 0.76 -20.01
CA ILE A 329 21.56 1.27 -21.36
C ILE A 329 22.75 2.23 -21.30
N THR A 330 22.68 3.18 -20.37
CA THR A 330 23.70 4.21 -20.17
C THR A 330 25.04 3.58 -19.76
N ALA A 331 25.03 2.63 -18.84
CA ALA A 331 26.21 1.90 -18.38
C ALA A 331 26.81 0.99 -19.46
N GLY A 332 25.97 0.32 -20.26
CA GLY A 332 26.39 -0.57 -21.34
C GLY A 332 26.84 0.17 -22.61
N ASN A 333 26.80 1.51 -22.63
CA ASN A 333 27.07 2.35 -23.80
C ASN A 333 26.32 1.85 -25.06
N THR A 334 25.11 1.33 -24.86
CA THR A 334 24.30 0.75 -25.94
C THR A 334 23.44 1.84 -26.53
N GLU A 335 23.56 2.09 -27.84
CA GLU A 335 22.71 3.07 -28.51
C GLU A 335 21.26 2.57 -28.58
N TRP A 336 20.30 3.44 -28.25
CA TRP A 336 18.86 3.18 -28.39
C TRP A 336 18.48 2.62 -29.76
N ALA A 337 19.09 3.17 -30.82
CA ALA A 337 18.89 2.71 -32.19
C ALA A 337 19.21 1.22 -32.37
N GLY A 338 20.24 0.71 -31.68
CA GLY A 338 20.72 -0.67 -31.77
C GLY A 338 19.95 -1.70 -30.94
N MET A 339 19.00 -1.27 -30.10
CA MET A 339 18.14 -2.22 -29.36
C MET A 339 17.17 -2.92 -30.29
N ASP A 340 16.89 -4.19 -29.97
CA ASP A 340 15.87 -4.94 -30.67
C ASP A 340 14.46 -4.33 -30.47
N GLN A 341 13.54 -4.64 -31.39
CA GLN A 341 12.20 -4.10 -31.34
C GLN A 341 11.39 -4.61 -30.15
N ALA A 342 11.70 -5.80 -29.63
CA ALA A 342 10.99 -6.38 -28.50
C ALA A 342 11.29 -5.61 -27.21
N THR A 343 12.55 -5.28 -26.95
CA THR A 343 12.99 -4.42 -25.85
C THR A 343 12.40 -3.03 -25.98
N LYS A 344 12.39 -2.42 -27.18
CA LYS A 344 11.75 -1.11 -27.41
C LYS A 344 10.26 -1.14 -27.07
N ASN A 345 9.53 -2.16 -27.53
CA ASN A 345 8.12 -2.34 -27.22
C ASN A 345 7.89 -2.54 -25.72
N GLN A 346 8.77 -3.29 -25.04
CA GLN A 346 8.71 -3.49 -23.60
C GLN A 346 8.92 -2.17 -22.84
N ILE A 347 9.86 -1.33 -23.27
CA ILE A 347 10.07 0.00 -22.68
C ILE A 347 8.84 0.87 -22.91
N THR A 348 8.29 0.89 -24.12
CA THR A 348 7.05 1.64 -24.41
C THR A 348 5.87 1.17 -23.55
N LYS A 349 5.75 -0.14 -23.29
CA LYS A 349 4.74 -0.66 -22.37
C LYS A 349 4.95 -0.15 -20.95
N LEU A 350 6.19 -0.18 -20.45
CA LEU A 350 6.53 0.33 -19.13
C LEU A 350 6.35 1.84 -19.03
N GLU A 351 6.62 2.61 -20.08
CA GLU A 351 6.32 4.05 -20.15
C GLU A 351 4.82 4.30 -19.98
N GLN A 352 3.99 3.56 -20.71
CA GLN A 352 2.54 3.66 -20.58
C GLN A 352 2.05 3.29 -19.17
N GLU A 353 2.55 2.18 -18.60
CA GLU A 353 2.24 1.76 -17.23
C GLU A 353 2.70 2.77 -16.17
N ALA A 354 3.80 3.48 -16.43
CA ALA A 354 4.33 4.53 -15.57
C ALA A 354 3.57 5.88 -15.67
N GLY A 355 2.61 5.98 -16.60
CA GLY A 355 1.92 7.23 -16.93
C GLY A 355 2.79 8.22 -17.69
N LEU A 356 3.80 7.72 -18.43
CA LEU A 356 4.73 8.51 -19.23
C LEU A 356 4.39 8.36 -20.73
N PRO A 357 4.65 9.38 -21.56
CA PRO A 357 4.41 9.31 -23.00
C PRO A 357 5.38 8.30 -23.65
N ALA A 358 4.93 7.65 -24.73
CA ALA A 358 5.78 6.74 -25.49
C ALA A 358 7.00 7.49 -26.06
N GLY A 359 8.18 6.90 -25.94
CA GLY A 359 9.46 7.49 -26.36
C GLY A 359 10.06 8.46 -25.33
N PHE A 360 9.51 8.51 -24.11
CA PHE A 360 10.06 9.29 -23.01
C PHE A 360 11.50 8.89 -22.68
N THR A 361 11.77 7.59 -22.51
CA THR A 361 13.09 7.04 -22.18
C THR A 361 14.09 7.29 -23.31
N GLU A 362 13.65 7.15 -24.58
CA GLU A 362 14.46 7.49 -25.75
C GLU A 362 14.87 8.97 -25.75
N GLY A 363 13.89 9.87 -25.60
CA GLY A 363 14.13 11.31 -25.58
C GLY A 363 15.05 11.71 -24.44
N LEU A 364 14.85 11.11 -23.26
CA LEU A 364 15.70 11.36 -22.10
C LEU A 364 17.14 10.90 -22.33
N HIS A 365 17.33 9.70 -22.90
CA HIS A 365 18.65 9.14 -23.17
C HIS A 365 19.41 9.97 -24.20
N ASN A 366 18.73 10.36 -25.28
CA ASN A 366 19.34 11.17 -26.34
C ASN A 366 19.79 12.56 -25.84
N ASN A 367 19.09 13.11 -24.86
CA ASN A 367 19.43 14.42 -24.27
C ASN A 367 20.46 14.31 -23.14
N ASN A 368 20.49 13.19 -22.41
CA ASN A 368 21.32 13.02 -21.21
C ASN A 368 22.07 11.66 -21.18
N PRO A 369 22.87 11.32 -22.21
CA PRO A 369 23.49 9.99 -22.34
C PRO A 369 24.58 9.68 -21.30
N ALA A 370 24.90 10.63 -20.42
CA ALA A 370 25.93 10.52 -19.40
C ALA A 370 25.38 10.59 -17.97
N GLN A 371 24.06 10.59 -17.81
CA GLN A 371 23.43 10.71 -16.50
C GLN A 371 22.58 9.48 -16.23
N ASP A 372 22.57 9.02 -14.98
CA ASP A 372 21.71 7.93 -14.50
C ASP A 372 20.44 8.50 -13.88
N ILE A 373 19.31 7.84 -14.08
CA ILE A 373 18.06 8.16 -13.37
C ILE A 373 18.13 7.58 -11.95
N ILE A 374 17.98 8.44 -10.95
CA ILE A 374 17.79 8.05 -9.55
C ILE A 374 16.32 7.75 -9.28
N SER A 375 15.43 8.65 -9.71
CA SER A 375 14.00 8.54 -9.47
C SER A 375 13.21 9.33 -10.52
N THR A 376 12.02 8.84 -10.82
CA THR A 376 11.04 9.56 -11.63
C THR A 376 9.77 9.71 -10.82
N THR A 377 9.28 10.93 -10.67
CA THR A 377 8.00 11.22 -10.04
C THR A 377 7.12 12.05 -10.97
N SER A 378 5.85 12.19 -10.64
CA SER A 378 4.92 13.00 -11.41
C SER A 378 4.15 13.93 -10.48
N ARG A 379 4.01 15.18 -10.89
CA ARG A 379 3.21 16.18 -10.18
C ARG A 379 2.20 16.83 -11.12
N GLN A 380 1.06 17.21 -10.55
CA GLN A 380 0.07 18.05 -11.20
C GLN A 380 0.07 19.40 -10.51
N GLU A 381 0.28 20.47 -11.26
CA GLU A 381 0.20 21.83 -10.76
C GLU A 381 -1.26 22.31 -10.69
N SER A 382 -1.51 23.37 -9.92
CA SER A 382 -2.86 23.92 -9.70
C SER A 382 -3.55 24.42 -10.98
N ASN A 383 -2.77 24.71 -12.02
CA ASN A 383 -3.25 25.10 -13.35
C ASN A 383 -3.66 23.91 -14.24
N GLY A 384 -3.49 22.67 -13.75
CA GLY A 384 -3.76 21.42 -14.46
C GLY A 384 -2.64 20.93 -15.35
N ASP A 385 -1.48 21.57 -15.34
CA ASP A 385 -0.30 21.08 -16.03
C ASP A 385 0.30 19.91 -15.25
N SER A 386 0.63 18.84 -15.96
CA SER A 386 1.29 17.67 -15.41
C SER A 386 2.75 17.62 -15.86
N TYR A 387 3.64 17.32 -14.92
CA TYR A 387 5.08 17.19 -15.15
C TYR A 387 5.57 15.86 -14.62
N ALA A 388 6.50 15.22 -15.34
CA ALA A 388 7.38 14.20 -14.81
C ALA A 388 8.66 14.90 -14.32
N ASP A 389 8.97 14.72 -13.04
CA ASP A 389 10.20 15.19 -12.43
C ASP A 389 11.19 14.02 -12.43
N VAL A 390 12.24 14.14 -13.24
CA VAL A 390 13.30 13.13 -13.37
C VAL A 390 14.51 13.62 -12.59
N ILE A 391 14.87 12.89 -11.55
CA ILE A 391 16.07 13.14 -10.76
C ILE A 391 17.20 12.34 -11.37
N MET A 392 18.22 13.02 -11.85
CA MET A 392 19.36 12.38 -12.51
C MET A 392 20.67 12.69 -11.79
N ARG A 393 21.63 11.79 -11.96
CA ARG A 393 23.00 11.93 -11.45
C ARG A 393 24.00 11.75 -12.57
N ASP A 394 24.90 12.70 -12.70
CA ASP A 394 26.03 12.59 -13.62
C ASP A 394 27.05 11.56 -13.11
N HIS A 395 27.38 10.56 -13.94
CA HIS A 395 28.26 9.45 -13.52
C HIS A 395 29.70 9.86 -13.23
N LYS A 396 30.18 10.99 -13.78
CA LYS A 396 31.59 11.41 -13.63
C LYS A 396 31.79 12.31 -12.42
N THR A 397 30.81 13.18 -12.19
CA THR A 397 30.90 14.26 -11.20
C THR A 397 30.07 13.98 -9.96
N GLY A 398 29.12 13.05 -10.03
CA GLY A 398 28.15 12.79 -8.97
C GLY A 398 27.09 13.88 -8.82
N ALA A 399 27.11 14.93 -9.66
CA ALA A 399 26.19 16.05 -9.56
C ALA A 399 24.74 15.59 -9.80
N ILE A 400 23.85 15.98 -8.90
CA ILE A 400 22.42 15.71 -9.01
C ILE A 400 21.75 16.87 -9.74
N SER A 401 20.88 16.54 -10.70
CA SER A 401 20.05 17.51 -11.42
C SER A 401 18.61 17.03 -11.50
N VAL A 402 17.66 17.97 -11.63
CA VAL A 402 16.24 17.65 -11.77
C VAL A 402 15.77 18.18 -13.12
N GLN A 403 15.16 17.31 -13.92
CA GLN A 403 14.51 17.69 -15.18
C GLN A 403 13.00 17.60 -15.05
N HIS A 404 12.32 18.69 -15.39
CA HIS A 404 10.87 18.78 -15.41
C HIS A 404 10.39 18.58 -16.86
N ILE A 405 9.77 17.44 -17.14
CA ILE A 405 9.26 17.10 -18.47
C ILE A 405 7.75 17.28 -18.46
N PHE A 406 7.24 18.20 -19.29
CA PHE A 406 5.80 18.45 -19.41
C PHE A 406 5.08 17.25 -20.06
N LEU A 407 4.10 16.69 -19.35
CA LEU A 407 3.30 15.54 -19.77
C LEU A 407 1.97 15.94 -20.44
N GLY A 408 1.64 17.24 -20.44
CA GLY A 408 0.36 17.75 -20.92
C GLY A 408 -0.53 18.27 -19.80
N LYS A 409 -1.78 18.57 -20.14
CA LYS A 409 -2.79 19.03 -19.18
C LYS A 409 -3.65 17.87 -18.73
N SER A 410 -3.59 17.54 -17.45
CA SER A 410 -4.54 16.62 -16.82
C SER A 410 -5.83 17.37 -16.53
N LYS A 411 -6.98 16.71 -16.73
CA LYS A 411 -8.26 17.26 -16.29
C LYS A 411 -8.20 17.40 -14.77
N VAL A 412 -7.93 18.60 -14.28
CA VAL A 412 -8.22 18.93 -12.88
C VAL A 412 -9.70 18.64 -12.70
N SER A 413 -10.07 17.84 -11.71
CA SER A 413 -11.47 17.70 -11.32
C SER A 413 -11.89 19.07 -10.80
N GLY A 414 -12.36 19.91 -11.72
CA GLY A 414 -12.88 21.22 -11.38
C GLY A 414 -13.95 20.99 -10.33
N SER A 415 -13.78 21.62 -9.17
CA SER A 415 -14.86 21.90 -8.24
C SER A 415 -15.97 22.57 -9.04
N GLY A 416 -16.87 21.73 -9.57
CA GLY A 416 -17.98 22.14 -10.40
C GLY A 416 -18.92 22.93 -9.52
N GLY A 417 -18.81 24.25 -9.57
CA GLY A 417 -19.81 25.15 -9.05
C GLY A 417 -21.18 24.70 -9.53
N GLY A 418 -22.05 24.40 -8.56
CA GLY A 418 -23.36 23.84 -8.78
C GLY A 418 -24.18 24.62 -9.80
N GLY A 419 -24.83 23.89 -10.69
CA GLY A 419 -25.76 24.46 -11.65
C GLY A 419 -26.50 23.38 -12.42
N GLY A 420 -27.71 23.04 -11.97
CA GLY A 420 -28.72 22.40 -12.80
C GLY A 420 -29.05 20.96 -12.42
N GLY A 421 -30.19 20.77 -11.75
CA GLY A 421 -30.76 19.46 -11.47
C GLY A 421 -31.21 18.73 -12.72
N GLY A 422 -30.85 17.45 -12.79
CA GLY A 422 -31.38 16.48 -13.74
C GLY A 422 -31.35 15.11 -13.08
N ASN A 423 -32.51 14.64 -12.64
CA ASN A 423 -32.69 13.35 -11.99
C ASN A 423 -32.55 12.25 -13.04
N GLY A 424 -31.39 11.60 -13.11
CA GLY A 424 -31.11 10.49 -14.02
C GLY A 424 -30.08 9.55 -13.40
N SER A 425 -30.57 8.45 -12.82
CA SER A 425 -29.75 7.35 -12.32
C SER A 425 -29.16 6.59 -13.50
N GLY A 426 -27.85 6.77 -13.71
CA GLY A 426 -27.04 5.99 -14.65
C GLY A 426 -25.64 5.85 -14.08
N THR A 427 -25.22 4.63 -13.80
CA THR A 427 -23.87 4.29 -13.36
C THR A 427 -22.92 4.40 -14.54
N ASP A 428 -22.25 5.55 -14.69
CA ASP A 428 -21.17 5.73 -15.65
C ASP A 428 -19.91 4.99 -15.16
N VAL A 429 -19.59 3.87 -15.82
CA VAL A 429 -18.29 3.19 -15.69
C VAL A 429 -17.28 3.91 -16.60
N ALA A 430 -16.18 4.38 -16.04
CA ALA A 430 -15.16 5.11 -16.77
C ALA A 430 -14.29 4.17 -17.65
N VAL A 431 -14.67 3.98 -18.91
CA VAL A 431 -13.95 3.16 -19.92
C VAL A 431 -12.77 3.92 -20.57
N GLY A 432 -12.01 4.68 -19.77
CA GLY A 432 -10.98 5.60 -20.27
C GLY A 432 -9.67 4.94 -20.72
N ASP A 433 -9.27 3.84 -20.08
CA ASP A 433 -7.87 3.35 -20.12
C ASP A 433 -7.71 1.94 -20.73
N MET A 434 -8.71 1.39 -21.43
CA MET A 434 -8.58 0.07 -22.04
C MET A 434 -7.75 0.10 -23.34
N THR A 435 -6.71 -0.73 -23.39
CA THR A 435 -5.93 -0.98 -24.62
C THR A 435 -6.83 -1.58 -25.73
N ASN A 436 -6.46 -1.44 -27.00
CA ASN A 436 -7.23 -2.02 -28.12
C ASN A 436 -7.44 -3.54 -27.97
N SER A 437 -6.48 -4.28 -27.40
CA SER A 437 -6.62 -5.71 -27.13
C SER A 437 -7.64 -6.01 -26.01
N GLN A 438 -7.68 -5.17 -24.96
CA GLN A 438 -8.69 -5.28 -23.91
C GLN A 438 -10.08 -4.87 -24.42
N LEU A 439 -10.15 -3.89 -25.32
CA LEU A 439 -11.40 -3.51 -26.01
C LEU A 439 -11.93 -4.64 -26.90
N GLU A 440 -11.07 -5.37 -27.61
CA GLU A 440 -11.49 -6.52 -28.41
C GLU A 440 -11.94 -7.70 -27.54
N ALA A 441 -11.24 -7.98 -26.44
CA ALA A 441 -11.65 -9.01 -25.49
C ALA A 441 -13.01 -8.68 -24.84
N ASP A 442 -13.20 -7.43 -24.41
CA ASP A 442 -14.46 -6.94 -23.85
C ASP A 442 -15.58 -6.91 -24.92
N TYR A 443 -15.25 -6.58 -26.17
CA TYR A 443 -16.16 -6.67 -27.32
C TYR A 443 -16.68 -8.08 -27.52
N ASN A 444 -15.81 -9.08 -27.52
CA ASN A 444 -16.21 -10.47 -27.66
C ASN A 444 -17.03 -10.95 -26.47
N LEU A 445 -16.69 -10.52 -25.24
CA LEU A 445 -17.45 -10.84 -24.03
C LEU A 445 -18.85 -10.22 -24.04
N SER A 446 -18.96 -8.98 -24.51
CA SER A 446 -20.23 -8.26 -24.65
C SER A 446 -21.09 -8.86 -25.76
N LEU A 447 -20.47 -9.27 -26.87
CA LEU A 447 -21.13 -10.02 -27.95
C LEU A 447 -21.70 -11.35 -27.43
N ASP A 448 -20.98 -12.02 -26.53
CA ASP A 448 -21.43 -13.24 -25.84
C ASP A 448 -22.57 -12.97 -24.86
N GLY A 449 -22.50 -11.90 -24.06
CA GLY A 449 -23.62 -11.51 -23.17
C GLY A 449 -24.89 -11.13 -23.93
N VAL A 450 -24.75 -10.60 -25.15
CA VAL A 450 -25.85 -10.34 -26.07
C VAL A 450 -26.45 -11.66 -26.62
N LYS A 451 -25.68 -12.76 -26.72
CA LYS A 451 -26.21 -14.11 -27.12
C LYS A 451 -27.35 -14.54 -26.23
N ASP A 452 -27.18 -14.37 -24.92
CA ASP A 452 -28.17 -14.81 -23.94
C ASP A 452 -29.47 -14.00 -24.01
N ARG A 453 -29.43 -12.80 -24.60
CA ARG A 453 -30.56 -11.87 -24.74
C ARG A 453 -31.22 -11.86 -26.12
N ILE A 454 -30.57 -12.42 -27.14
CA ILE A 454 -31.11 -12.54 -28.52
C ILE A 454 -31.93 -13.82 -28.70
N LYS A 455 -32.08 -14.68 -27.67
CA LYS A 455 -32.82 -15.96 -27.79
C LYS A 455 -34.13 -15.80 -28.56
N VAL A 456 -34.15 -16.34 -29.78
CA VAL A 456 -35.32 -16.38 -30.66
C VAL A 456 -36.25 -17.45 -30.11
N SER A 457 -37.25 -17.02 -29.35
CA SER A 457 -38.34 -17.88 -28.89
C SER A 457 -39.22 -18.31 -30.07
N SER A 458 -39.17 -19.59 -30.45
CA SER A 458 -40.26 -20.24 -31.20
C SER A 458 -41.23 -21.02 -30.30
N SER A 459 -41.02 -21.07 -28.97
CA SER A 459 -41.87 -21.87 -28.09
C SER A 459 -42.07 -21.42 -26.64
N ASP A 460 -41.54 -20.28 -26.20
CA ASP A 460 -41.71 -19.83 -24.80
C ASP A 460 -42.51 -18.54 -24.70
N THR A 461 -43.64 -18.61 -23.98
CA THR A 461 -44.62 -17.53 -23.81
C THR A 461 -44.22 -16.43 -22.82
N ASP A 462 -43.01 -16.48 -22.25
CA ASP A 462 -42.50 -15.43 -21.34
C ASP A 462 -41.63 -14.40 -22.08
N ALA A 463 -42.26 -13.73 -23.06
CA ALA A 463 -41.67 -12.69 -23.90
C ALA A 463 -41.52 -11.35 -23.17
N LYS A 464 -40.55 -11.23 -22.24
CA LYS A 464 -40.27 -9.93 -21.59
C LYS A 464 -38.93 -9.28 -21.90
N HIS A 465 -37.96 -9.94 -22.52
CA HIS A 465 -36.63 -9.32 -22.75
C HIS A 465 -35.90 -9.71 -24.04
N ASP A 466 -36.61 -10.09 -25.11
CA ASP A 466 -35.95 -10.41 -26.38
C ASP A 466 -35.63 -9.12 -27.14
N LEU A 467 -34.33 -8.84 -27.33
CA LEU A 467 -33.88 -7.74 -28.19
C LEU A 467 -33.84 -8.21 -29.65
N THR A 468 -34.37 -7.38 -30.55
CA THR A 468 -34.07 -7.52 -31.98
C THR A 468 -32.57 -7.33 -32.22
N ARG A 469 -32.04 -7.92 -33.30
CA ARG A 469 -30.62 -7.76 -33.70
C ARG A 469 -30.25 -6.29 -33.87
N GLU A 470 -31.15 -5.45 -34.40
CA GLU A 470 -30.94 -4.01 -34.48
C GLU A 470 -30.86 -3.32 -33.11
N GLN A 471 -31.69 -3.74 -32.14
CA GLN A 471 -31.66 -3.17 -30.79
C GLN A 471 -30.38 -3.58 -30.04
N ALA A 472 -29.93 -4.82 -30.20
CA ALA A 472 -28.65 -5.28 -29.67
C ALA A 472 -27.46 -4.52 -30.28
N ALA A 473 -27.49 -4.29 -31.60
CA ALA A 473 -26.48 -3.47 -32.27
C ALA A 473 -26.47 -2.02 -31.76
N ASP A 474 -27.64 -1.44 -31.45
CA ASP A 474 -27.75 -0.10 -30.87
C ASP A 474 -27.22 -0.01 -29.43
N GLU A 475 -27.47 -1.03 -28.60
CA GLU A 475 -26.90 -1.09 -27.24
C GLU A 475 -25.37 -1.21 -27.28
N LEU A 476 -24.83 -2.09 -28.13
CA LEU A 476 -23.39 -2.23 -28.32
C LEU A 476 -22.76 -0.95 -28.90
N PHE A 477 -23.40 -0.32 -29.90
CA PHE A 477 -22.90 0.92 -30.48
C PHE A 477 -22.79 2.07 -29.44
N LYS A 478 -23.78 2.17 -28.54
CA LYS A 478 -23.74 3.12 -27.41
C LYS A 478 -22.64 2.79 -26.42
N TYR A 479 -22.50 1.52 -26.05
CA TYR A 479 -21.45 1.06 -25.12
C TYR A 479 -20.05 1.35 -25.64
N TYR A 480 -19.79 1.15 -26.94
CA TYR A 480 -18.49 1.43 -27.57
C TYR A 480 -18.29 2.89 -28.01
N GLN A 481 -19.18 3.81 -27.62
CA GLN A 481 -19.11 5.25 -27.91
C GLN A 481 -18.81 5.58 -29.39
N GLY A 482 -19.33 4.77 -30.33
CA GLY A 482 -19.13 4.97 -31.76
C GLY A 482 -17.74 4.61 -32.32
N ARG A 483 -16.87 3.94 -31.55
CA ARG A 483 -15.54 3.49 -32.02
C ARG A 483 -15.61 2.39 -33.09
N LYS A 484 -16.66 1.57 -33.10
CA LYS A 484 -17.05 0.72 -34.23
C LYS A 484 -18.32 1.29 -34.88
N SER A 485 -18.41 1.25 -36.20
CA SER A 485 -19.62 1.66 -36.89
C SER A 485 -20.76 0.69 -36.57
N LYS A 486 -21.99 1.19 -36.45
CA LYS A 486 -23.17 0.34 -36.24
C LYS A 486 -23.28 -0.74 -37.33
N ALA A 487 -22.87 -0.44 -38.56
CA ALA A 487 -22.85 -1.40 -39.67
C ALA A 487 -21.85 -2.53 -39.46
N SER A 488 -20.66 -2.25 -38.93
CA SER A 488 -19.67 -3.28 -38.56
C SER A 488 -20.18 -4.15 -37.42
N ILE A 489 -20.74 -3.57 -36.37
CA ILE A 489 -21.32 -4.32 -35.25
C ILE A 489 -22.47 -5.22 -35.74
N LEU A 490 -23.32 -4.69 -36.62
CA LEU A 490 -24.43 -5.44 -37.19
C LEU A 490 -23.92 -6.60 -38.06
N SER A 491 -22.88 -6.38 -38.88
CA SER A 491 -22.22 -7.43 -39.65
C SER A 491 -21.65 -8.52 -38.75
N ASP A 492 -20.95 -8.15 -37.68
CA ASP A 492 -20.38 -9.09 -36.70
C ASP A 492 -21.50 -9.93 -36.05
N ILE A 493 -22.67 -9.33 -35.75
CA ILE A 493 -23.86 -10.04 -35.28
C ILE A 493 -24.39 -11.01 -36.37
N TYR A 494 -24.56 -10.58 -37.61
CA TYR A 494 -25.07 -11.46 -38.68
C TYR A 494 -24.12 -12.61 -39.05
N GLU A 495 -22.81 -12.37 -39.03
CA GLU A 495 -21.79 -13.39 -39.28
C GLU A 495 -21.72 -14.42 -38.15
N THR A 496 -21.90 -13.96 -36.91
CA THR A 496 -21.97 -14.84 -35.74
C THR A 496 -23.31 -15.59 -35.66
N TYR A 497 -24.40 -15.02 -36.20
CA TYR A 497 -25.76 -15.59 -36.18
C TYR A 497 -26.41 -15.62 -37.58
N PRO A 498 -25.94 -16.51 -38.49
CA PRO A 498 -26.60 -16.72 -39.77
C PRO A 498 -28.06 -17.16 -39.59
N ASP A 499 -28.93 -16.80 -40.53
CA ASP A 499 -30.41 -16.94 -40.47
C ASP A 499 -30.93 -18.39 -40.44
N ASP A 500 -30.08 -19.38 -40.19
CA ASP A 500 -30.35 -20.81 -40.34
C ASP A 500 -31.20 -21.42 -39.20
N TYR A 501 -31.78 -20.58 -38.33
CA TYR A 501 -32.75 -20.98 -37.29
C TYR A 501 -34.16 -20.45 -37.58
N ARG A 502 -34.60 -20.56 -38.84
CA ARG A 502 -36.02 -20.51 -39.21
C ARG A 502 -36.51 -21.93 -39.51
N ASP A 503 -36.81 -22.68 -38.44
CA ASP A 503 -37.79 -23.77 -38.45
C ASP A 503 -38.61 -23.72 -37.15
#